data_AF-A0A7J7C2T0-F1
#
_entry.id   AF-A0A7J7C2T0-F1
#
_cell.length_a   1.000
_cell.length_b   1.000
_cell.length_c   1.000
_cell.angle_alpha   90.00
_cell.angle_beta   90.00
_cell.angle_gamma   90.00
#
_symmetry.space_group_name_H-M   'P 1'
#
loop_
_entity.id
_entity.type
_entity.pdbx_description
1 polymer ?
#
loop_
_entity_poly.entity_id
_entity_poly.type
_entity_poly.pdbx_seq_one_letter_code
_entity_poly.pdbx_strand_id
1 'polypeptide(L)'
;MEKLGLLGQIQPDMAQYWPDLINSPQKNLDLWQDEWAKHGMCSSYPTDPVKYFKVALDFIKANDLRDSLSAVAQIIPTNSRTYSRYDFSNAITRALQVFPEIYCSTDVRGQVQLEEIRICIGISGTLADLKDCPTRFRGCDSNAQLHFPAAP
;
A
#
# COMPACT_ATOMS: atom_id res chain seq x y z
N MET A 1 -4.45 -19.73 -16.59
CA MET A 1 -3.21 -19.20 -17.19
C MET A 1 -3.46 -18.22 -18.33
N GLU A 2 -4.40 -18.47 -19.25
CA GLU A 2 -4.71 -17.56 -20.37
C GLU A 2 -5.06 -16.10 -19.98
N LYS A 3 -5.77 -15.90 -18.86
CA LYS A 3 -6.23 -14.57 -18.44
C LYS A 3 -5.12 -13.62 -17.96
N LEU A 4 -3.94 -14.12 -17.59
CA LEU A 4 -2.82 -13.29 -17.14
C LEU A 4 -1.93 -12.82 -18.31
N GLY A 5 -2.04 -13.45 -19.49
CA GLY A 5 -1.45 -12.93 -20.72
C GLY A 5 -2.00 -11.56 -21.12
N LEU A 6 -3.17 -11.19 -20.60
CA LEU A 6 -3.82 -9.88 -20.81
C LEU A 6 -3.22 -8.76 -19.94
N LEU A 7 -2.35 -9.08 -18.98
CA LEU A 7 -1.64 -8.05 -18.20
C LEU A 7 -0.65 -7.24 -19.06
N GLY A 8 -0.31 -7.70 -20.26
CA GLY A 8 0.76 -7.10 -21.08
C GLY A 8 0.65 -5.58 -21.29
N GLN A 9 -0.56 -5.01 -21.35
CA GLN A 9 -0.75 -3.56 -21.45
C GLN A 9 -0.45 -2.79 -20.16
N ILE A 10 -0.69 -3.40 -19.00
CA ILE A 10 -0.50 -2.78 -17.67
C ILE A 10 0.77 -3.24 -16.98
N GLN A 11 1.51 -4.18 -17.58
CA GLN A 11 2.73 -4.74 -17.02
C GLN A 11 3.82 -3.70 -16.72
N PRO A 12 4.05 -2.66 -17.55
CA PRO A 12 5.01 -1.61 -17.20
C PRO A 12 4.62 -0.85 -15.93
N ASP A 13 3.35 -0.49 -15.79
CA ASP A 13 2.82 0.16 -14.59
C ASP A 13 2.91 -0.77 -13.38
N MET A 14 2.50 -2.02 -13.52
CA MET A 14 2.60 -3.02 -12.46
C MET A 14 4.06 -3.21 -12.01
N ALA A 15 5.02 -3.22 -12.93
CA ALA A 15 6.43 -3.33 -12.59
C ALA A 15 6.96 -2.12 -11.81
N GLN A 16 6.43 -0.92 -12.07
CA GLN A 16 6.80 0.30 -11.36
C GLN A 16 6.13 0.39 -9.98
N TYR A 17 4.83 0.10 -9.89
CA TYR A 17 4.02 0.38 -8.71
C TYR A 17 3.77 -0.83 -7.81
N TRP A 18 3.94 -2.06 -8.33
CA TRP A 18 3.78 -3.30 -7.57
C TRP A 18 4.93 -4.30 -7.83
N PRO A 19 6.19 -3.90 -7.58
CA PRO A 19 7.34 -4.79 -7.76
C PRO A 19 7.41 -5.87 -6.67
N ASP A 20 8.01 -7.01 -7.00
CA ASP A 20 8.50 -7.99 -6.02
C ASP A 20 9.83 -7.50 -5.45
N LEU A 21 9.80 -7.08 -4.19
CA LEU A 21 10.95 -6.58 -3.45
C LEU A 21 11.73 -7.68 -2.69
N ILE A 22 11.21 -8.92 -2.65
CA ILE A 22 11.81 -10.03 -1.91
C ILE A 22 12.71 -10.86 -2.82
N ASN A 23 12.22 -11.18 -4.02
CA ASN A 23 12.91 -12.09 -4.93
C ASN A 23 13.72 -11.32 -5.98
N SER A 24 13.05 -10.82 -7.01
CA SER A 24 13.63 -9.96 -8.04
C SER A 24 12.54 -9.38 -8.94
N PRO A 25 12.82 -8.31 -9.70
CA PRO A 25 11.88 -7.78 -10.68
C PRO A 25 11.44 -8.81 -11.75
N GLN A 26 12.26 -9.84 -12.03
CA GLN A 26 11.90 -10.92 -12.97
C GLN A 26 10.82 -11.86 -12.40
N LYS A 27 10.61 -11.82 -11.08
CA LYS A 27 9.61 -12.61 -10.34
C LYS A 27 8.31 -11.85 -10.07
N ASN A 28 8.20 -10.61 -10.55
CA ASN A 28 6.98 -9.82 -10.52
C ASN A 28 5.73 -10.60 -10.97
N LEU A 29 5.82 -11.36 -12.07
CA LEU A 29 4.67 -12.11 -12.56
C LEU A 29 4.19 -13.12 -11.51
N ASP A 30 5.10 -13.91 -10.93
CA ASP A 30 4.78 -14.93 -9.92
C ASP A 30 4.05 -14.29 -8.72
N LEU A 31 4.55 -13.15 -8.21
CA LEU A 31 3.87 -12.36 -7.17
C LEU A 31 2.44 -11.99 -7.60
N TRP A 32 2.26 -11.43 -8.79
CA TRP A 32 0.92 -11.02 -9.24
C TRP A 32 -0.03 -12.22 -9.44
N GLN A 33 0.48 -13.39 -9.83
CA GLN A 33 -0.35 -14.60 -9.91
C GLN A 33 -0.85 -15.02 -8.54
N ASP A 34 0.02 -14.98 -7.54
CA ASP A 34 -0.30 -15.28 -6.15
C ASP A 34 -1.33 -14.31 -5.58
N GLU A 35 -1.12 -13.00 -5.77
CA GLU A 35 -2.05 -11.95 -5.32
C GLU A 35 -3.42 -12.08 -5.98
N TRP A 36 -3.46 -12.39 -7.28
CA TRP A 36 -4.71 -12.68 -7.97
C TRP A 36 -5.42 -13.91 -7.40
N ALA A 37 -4.68 -15.00 -7.19
CA ALA A 37 -5.25 -16.26 -6.73
C ALA A 37 -5.76 -16.18 -5.28
N LYS A 38 -5.05 -15.46 -4.41
CA LYS A 38 -5.38 -15.33 -2.98
C LYS A 38 -6.42 -14.24 -2.71
N HIS A 39 -6.37 -13.12 -3.45
CA HIS A 39 -7.17 -11.93 -3.16
C HIS A 39 -8.05 -11.49 -4.33
N GLY A 40 -7.50 -11.47 -5.54
CA GLY A 40 -8.21 -10.97 -6.73
C GLY A 40 -9.48 -11.73 -7.08
N MET A 41 -9.47 -13.07 -6.99
CA MET A 41 -10.66 -13.90 -7.24
C MET A 41 -11.81 -13.69 -6.25
N CYS A 42 -11.54 -13.09 -5.08
CA CYS A 42 -12.54 -12.74 -4.06
C CYS A 42 -13.02 -11.29 -4.16
N SER A 43 -12.49 -10.51 -5.11
CA SER A 43 -12.89 -9.13 -5.34
C SER A 43 -14.25 -9.02 -6.06
N SER A 44 -14.72 -7.80 -6.30
CA SER A 44 -15.86 -7.51 -7.18
C SER A 44 -15.61 -7.91 -8.66
N TYR A 45 -14.41 -8.36 -8.99
CA TYR A 45 -13.97 -8.71 -10.34
C TYR A 45 -13.42 -10.15 -10.40
N PRO A 46 -14.16 -11.17 -9.92
CA PRO A 46 -13.61 -12.50 -9.63
C PRO A 46 -13.08 -13.25 -10.86
N THR A 47 -13.45 -12.81 -12.07
CA THR A 47 -13.04 -13.41 -13.34
C THR A 47 -12.20 -12.49 -14.22
N ASP A 48 -11.86 -11.28 -13.76
CA ASP A 48 -11.19 -10.24 -14.54
C ASP A 48 -9.95 -9.71 -13.80
N PRO A 49 -8.78 -10.38 -13.96
CA PRO A 49 -7.54 -9.95 -13.32
C PRO A 49 -7.08 -8.58 -13.79
N VAL A 50 -7.28 -8.25 -15.07
CA VAL A 50 -6.85 -6.95 -15.62
C VAL A 50 -7.58 -5.81 -14.91
N LYS A 51 -8.89 -5.95 -14.71
CA LYS A 51 -9.66 -4.93 -13.98
C LYS A 51 -9.26 -4.83 -12.51
N TYR A 52 -9.04 -5.95 -11.83
CA TYR A 52 -8.54 -5.96 -10.45
C TYR A 52 -7.25 -5.16 -10.30
N PHE A 53 -6.25 -5.42 -11.16
CA PHE A 53 -4.97 -4.72 -11.11
C PHE A 53 -5.08 -3.26 -11.56
N LYS A 54 -5.91 -2.94 -12.56
CA LYS A 54 -6.15 -1.56 -12.98
C LYS A 54 -6.71 -0.71 -11.84
N VAL A 55 -7.66 -1.25 -11.07
CA VAL A 55 -8.19 -0.55 -9.90
C VAL A 55 -7.07 -0.25 -8.90
N ALA A 56 -6.24 -1.23 -8.55
CA ALA A 56 -5.10 -1.01 -7.66
C ALA A 56 -4.13 0.08 -8.19
N LEU A 57 -3.84 0.06 -9.49
CA LEU A 57 -3.00 1.06 -10.16
C LEU A 57 -3.64 2.46 -10.14
N ASP A 58 -4.95 2.57 -10.37
CA ASP A 58 -5.65 3.85 -10.32
C ASP A 58 -5.58 4.46 -8.92
N PHE A 59 -5.74 3.65 -7.86
CA PHE A 59 -5.62 4.10 -6.48
C PHE A 59 -4.22 4.58 -6.12
N ILE A 60 -3.17 3.83 -6.46
CA ILE A 60 -1.80 4.22 -6.10
C ILE A 60 -1.33 5.44 -6.89
N LYS A 61 -1.76 5.60 -8.15
CA LYS A 61 -1.43 6.76 -8.98
C LYS A 61 -2.16 8.03 -8.57
N ALA A 62 -3.42 7.90 -8.12
CA ALA A 62 -4.22 9.04 -7.68
C ALA A 62 -3.84 9.53 -6.27
N ASN A 63 -3.25 8.65 -5.44
CA ASN A 63 -2.99 8.92 -4.04
C ASN A 63 -1.52 8.66 -3.71
N ASP A 64 -0.62 9.55 -4.16
CA ASP A 64 0.78 9.48 -3.76
C ASP A 64 0.91 9.76 -2.25
N LEU A 65 1.05 8.69 -1.49
CA LEU A 65 1.16 8.76 -0.03
C LEU A 65 2.49 9.35 0.41
N ARG A 66 3.57 9.20 -0.36
CA ARG A 66 4.88 9.78 -0.01
C ARG A 66 4.80 11.30 -0.10
N ASP A 67 4.20 11.81 -1.17
CA ASP A 67 3.95 13.23 -1.35
C ASP A 67 2.99 13.76 -0.28
N SER A 68 1.91 13.01 0.01
CA SER A 68 0.97 13.38 1.07
C SER A 68 1.64 13.49 2.45
N LEU A 69 2.49 12.52 2.81
CA LEU A 69 3.23 12.50 4.07
C LEU A 69 4.21 13.69 4.17
N SER A 70 4.96 13.94 3.11
CA SER A 70 5.96 14.99 3.09
C SER A 70 5.34 16.39 3.06
N ALA A 71 4.31 16.63 2.25
CA ALA A 71 3.68 17.94 2.08
C ALA A 71 2.87 18.36 3.32
N VAL A 72 2.18 17.42 3.98
CA VAL A 72 1.26 17.73 5.08
C VAL A 72 1.95 17.79 6.44
N ALA A 73 2.97 16.95 6.66
CA ALA A 73 3.57 16.75 7.97
C ALA A 73 5.10 16.70 7.95
N GLN A 74 5.74 16.99 6.80
CA GLN A 74 7.18 16.87 6.62
C GLN A 74 7.70 15.47 7.00
N ILE A 75 6.89 14.42 6.85
CA ILE A 75 7.28 13.04 7.12
C ILE A 75 7.98 12.51 5.86
N ILE A 76 9.23 12.09 6.00
CA ILE A 76 10.06 11.58 4.90
C ILE A 76 10.81 10.32 5.34
N PRO A 77 11.22 9.45 4.40
CA PRO A 77 12.12 8.36 4.71
C PRO A 77 13.46 8.88 5.26
N THR A 78 13.87 8.42 6.44
CA THR A 78 15.11 8.85 7.09
C THR A 78 15.53 7.89 8.21
N ASN A 79 16.84 7.79 8.44
CA ASN A 79 17.44 6.99 9.51
C ASN A 79 17.75 7.82 10.77
N SER A 80 17.50 9.13 10.76
CA SER A 80 17.89 10.06 11.84
C SER A 80 16.76 10.48 12.78
N ARG A 81 15.50 10.15 12.45
CA ARG A 81 14.34 10.47 13.28
C ARG A 81 13.25 9.41 13.12
N THR A 82 12.41 9.34 14.14
CA THR A 82 11.21 8.50 14.19
C THR A 82 9.96 9.38 14.18
N TYR A 83 8.81 8.75 13.96
CA TYR A 83 7.51 9.41 14.00
C TYR A 83 6.53 8.57 14.83
N SER A 84 5.52 9.20 15.41
CA SER A 84 4.43 8.45 16.03
C SER A 84 3.50 7.86 14.97
N ARG A 85 2.77 6.79 15.33
CA ARG A 85 1.69 6.24 14.47
C ARG A 85 0.62 7.29 14.12
N TYR A 86 0.39 8.26 15.01
CA TYR A 86 -0.57 9.35 14.79
C TYR A 86 -0.09 10.34 13.73
N ASP A 87 1.22 10.55 13.58
CA ASP A 87 1.75 11.45 12.55
C ASP A 87 1.38 10.94 11.15
N PHE A 88 1.59 9.64 10.88
CA PHE A 88 1.16 9.01 9.64
C PHE A 88 -0.36 9.02 9.46
N SER A 89 -1.10 8.56 10.48
CA SER A 89 -2.56 8.51 10.41
C SER A 89 -3.16 9.88 10.13
N ASN A 90 -2.70 10.93 10.81
CA ASN A 90 -3.23 12.28 10.65
C ASN A 90 -2.87 12.89 9.30
N ALA A 91 -1.63 12.70 8.82
CA ALA A 91 -1.20 13.20 7.52
C ALA A 91 -2.04 12.60 6.39
N ILE A 92 -2.22 11.26 6.40
CA ILE A 92 -3.04 10.57 5.40
C ILE A 92 -4.53 10.93 5.54
N THR A 93 -5.05 11.05 6.77
CA THR A 93 -6.45 11.47 6.99
C THR A 93 -6.71 12.87 6.43
N ARG A 94 -5.76 13.81 6.58
CA ARG A 94 -5.89 15.15 5.99
C ARG A 94 -5.85 15.11 4.47
N ALA A 95 -5.04 14.24 3.88
CA ALA A 95 -4.93 14.10 2.43
C ALA A 95 -6.18 13.45 1.81
N LEU A 96 -6.70 12.38 2.43
CA LEU A 96 -7.73 11.52 1.83
C LEU A 96 -9.13 11.68 2.44
N GLN A 97 -9.26 12.45 3.54
CA GLN A 97 -10.51 12.66 4.28
C GLN A 97 -11.16 11.37 4.82
N VAL A 98 -10.41 10.26 4.84
CA VAL A 98 -10.78 8.98 5.45
C VAL A 98 -9.61 8.46 6.26
N PHE A 99 -9.91 7.58 7.21
CA PHE A 99 -8.88 7.05 8.10
C PHE A 99 -8.23 5.77 7.56
N PRO A 100 -6.89 5.72 7.43
CA PRO A 100 -6.17 4.51 7.01
C PRO A 100 -5.99 3.51 8.17
N GLU A 101 -5.52 2.30 7.85
CA GLU A 101 -4.83 1.42 8.80
C GLU A 101 -3.31 1.64 8.67
N ILE A 102 -2.66 2.01 9.76
CA ILE A 102 -1.19 2.04 9.86
C ILE A 102 -0.73 0.69 10.39
N TYR A 103 0.07 -0.01 9.60
CA TYR A 103 0.59 -1.33 9.93
C TYR A 103 2.10 -1.26 10.18
N CYS A 104 2.52 -1.77 11.34
CA CYS A 104 3.91 -1.79 11.76
C CYS A 104 4.42 -3.21 11.97
N SER A 105 5.71 -3.38 11.74
CA SER A 105 6.48 -4.56 12.13
C SER A 105 7.73 -4.19 12.90
N THR A 106 8.42 -5.21 13.38
CA THR A 106 9.71 -5.09 14.05
C THR A 106 10.80 -5.58 13.11
N ASP A 107 11.81 -4.74 12.86
CA ASP A 107 12.96 -5.08 12.04
C ASP A 107 13.89 -6.09 12.74
N VAL A 108 14.90 -6.60 12.03
CA VAL A 108 15.88 -7.57 12.57
C VAL A 108 16.72 -7.04 13.74
N ARG A 109 16.70 -5.71 13.99
CA ARG A 109 17.37 -5.05 15.11
C ARG A 109 16.41 -4.75 16.26
N GLY A 110 15.18 -5.24 16.21
CA GLY A 110 14.17 -5.01 17.24
C GLY A 110 13.50 -3.64 17.16
N GLN A 111 13.69 -2.89 16.07
CA GLN A 111 13.11 -1.55 15.91
C GLN A 111 11.72 -1.64 15.29
N VAL A 112 10.75 -0.93 15.86
CA VAL A 112 9.40 -0.85 15.27
C VAL A 112 9.43 0.13 14.10
N GLN A 113 8.94 -0.30 12.94
CA GLN A 113 8.95 0.49 11.71
C GLN A 113 7.56 0.52 11.06
N LEU A 114 7.31 1.57 10.28
CA LEU A 114 6.19 1.57 9.34
C LEU A 114 6.47 0.52 8.25
N GLU A 115 5.56 -0.43 8.07
CA GLU A 115 5.65 -1.44 7.00
C GLU A 115 4.63 -1.17 5.90
N GLU A 116 3.35 -0.96 6.27
CA GLU A 116 2.30 -0.66 5.29
C GLU A 116 1.40 0.48 5.76
N ILE A 117 0.90 1.25 4.80
CA ILE A 117 -0.27 2.11 4.97
C ILE A 117 -1.37 1.50 4.12
N ARG A 118 -2.47 1.09 4.74
CA ARG A 118 -3.59 0.48 4.03
C ARG A 118 -4.74 1.46 3.93
N ILE A 119 -5.27 1.57 2.73
CA ILE A 119 -6.43 2.41 2.41
C ILE A 119 -7.60 1.48 2.14
N CYS A 120 -8.75 1.77 2.74
CA CYS A 120 -9.93 0.95 2.56
C CYS A 120 -10.85 1.54 1.50
N ILE A 121 -11.29 0.67 0.60
CA ILE A 121 -12.17 1.00 -0.52
C ILE A 121 -13.49 0.23 -0.36
N GLY A 122 -14.60 0.85 -0.76
CA GLY A 122 -15.87 0.18 -0.85
C GLY A 122 -15.96 -0.77 -2.05
N ILE A 123 -17.07 -1.48 -2.15
CA ILE A 123 -17.25 -2.58 -3.10
C ILE A 123 -17.33 -2.10 -4.56
N SER A 124 -17.60 -0.80 -4.78
CA SER A 124 -17.60 -0.25 -6.14
C SER A 124 -16.21 -0.23 -6.76
N GLY A 125 -15.15 -0.22 -5.93
CA GLY A 125 -13.76 -0.21 -6.40
C GLY A 125 -13.40 1.04 -7.20
N THR A 126 -13.99 2.20 -6.86
CA THR A 126 -13.72 3.49 -7.51
C THR A 126 -13.08 4.48 -6.53
N LEU A 127 -12.31 5.45 -7.04
CA LEU A 127 -11.66 6.48 -6.21
C LEU A 127 -12.64 7.28 -5.33
N ALA A 128 -13.90 7.40 -5.75
CA ALA A 128 -14.95 8.07 -4.98
C ALA A 128 -15.45 7.26 -3.77
N ASP A 129 -15.08 5.98 -3.68
CA ASP A 129 -15.54 5.02 -2.67
C ASP A 129 -14.44 4.72 -1.64
N LEU A 130 -13.61 5.72 -1.36
CA LEU A 130 -12.73 5.70 -0.19
C LEU A 130 -13.57 5.70 1.10
N LYS A 131 -13.17 4.90 2.07
CA LYS A 131 -13.84 4.82 3.37
C LYS A 131 -12.87 4.57 4.50
N ASP A 132 -13.34 4.81 5.71
CA ASP A 132 -12.59 4.49 6.91
C ASP A 132 -12.25 3.01 6.99
N CYS A 133 -10.97 2.73 7.28
CA CYS A 133 -10.57 1.39 7.65
C CYS A 133 -11.13 1.00 9.03
N PRO A 134 -11.60 -0.24 9.19
CA PRO A 134 -12.18 -0.72 10.44
C PRO A 134 -11.16 -0.82 11.58
N THR A 135 -9.89 -1.01 11.23
CA THR A 135 -8.75 -0.98 12.17
C THR A 135 -7.89 0.24 11.84
N ARG A 136 -7.47 1.00 12.86
CA ARG A 136 -6.63 2.20 12.67
C ARG A 136 -5.14 1.91 12.79
N PHE A 137 -4.77 1.01 13.70
CA PHE A 137 -3.38 0.68 14.01
C PHE A 137 -3.27 -0.82 14.25
N ARG A 138 -2.26 -1.45 13.63
CA ARG A 138 -1.94 -2.87 13.84
C ARG A 138 -0.43 -3.04 13.96
N GLY A 139 0.02 -3.73 15.00
CA GLY A 139 1.46 -3.92 15.28
C GLY A 139 2.17 -2.66 15.81
N CYS A 140 1.46 -1.55 16.01
CA CYS A 140 2.03 -0.29 16.50
C CYS A 140 1.48 0.02 17.91
N ASP A 141 2.29 -0.14 18.97
CA ASP A 141 1.90 0.28 20.31
C ASP A 141 1.58 1.79 20.36
N SER A 142 0.76 2.21 21.32
CA SER A 142 0.30 3.62 21.38
C SER A 142 1.42 4.63 21.56
N ASN A 143 2.51 4.21 22.19
CA ASN A 143 3.68 5.04 22.47
C ASN A 143 4.85 4.72 21.52
N ALA A 144 4.64 3.84 20.52
CA ALA A 144 5.69 3.43 19.61
C ALA A 144 6.21 4.61 18.79
N GLN A 145 7.53 4.72 18.74
CA GLN A 145 8.25 5.58 17.82
C GLN A 145 8.64 4.73 16.61
N LEU A 146 8.03 5.03 15.47
CA LEU A 146 8.16 4.26 14.26
C LEU A 146 9.33 4.78 13.44
N HIS A 147 10.21 3.88 13.02
CA HIS A 147 11.17 4.13 11.97
C HIS A 147 10.47 4.17 10.61
N PHE A 148 10.89 5.10 9.75
CA PHE A 148 10.50 5.13 8.34
C PHE A 148 11.78 5.16 7.52
N PRO A 149 12.40 3.99 7.28
CA PRO A 149 13.76 3.93 6.78
C PRO A 149 13.88 4.48 5.36
N ALA A 150 14.98 5.18 5.09
CA ALA A 150 15.36 5.51 3.73
C ALA A 150 15.65 4.23 2.92
N ALA A 151 15.41 4.28 1.61
CA ALA A 151 15.83 3.18 0.74
C ALA A 151 17.36 2.97 0.86
N PRO A 152 17.84 1.72 0.81
CA PRO A 152 19.27 1.41 0.80
C PRO A 152 20.04 2.09 -0.33
#